data_AF-A0A944JMY0-F1
#
_entry.id   AF-A0A944JMY0-F1
#
_cell.length_a   1.000
_cell.length_b   1.000
_cell.length_c   1.000
_cell.angle_alpha   90.00
_cell.angle_beta   90.00
_cell.angle_gamma   90.00
#
_symmetry.space_group_name_H-M   'P 1'
#
loop_
_entity.id
_entity.type
_entity.pdbx_description
1 polymer ?
#
loop_
_entity_poly.entity_id
_entity_poly.type
_entity_poly.pdbx_seq_one_letter_code
_entity_poly.pdbx_strand_id
1 'polypeptide(L)'
;MSTETTTAAAEFAQALAELADGYPTDPEGTAPVIVMVTDPATGEQHPVPIEPGQLAWVTALVRGELDTFRAAHSDGTGYCGHCRGTGLAGGTGGAALLAEPPADDGSRP
;
A
#
# COMPACT_ATOMS: atom_id res chain seq x y z
N MET A 1 -16.61 -21.22 -9.90
CA MET A 1 -16.28 -19.87 -9.39
C MET A 1 -14.76 -19.75 -9.34
N SER A 2 -14.11 -19.27 -10.40
CA SER A 2 -12.63 -19.16 -10.46
C SER A 2 -12.08 -18.10 -11.44
N THR A 3 -12.92 -17.22 -12.00
CA THR A 3 -12.50 -16.22 -13.00
C THR A 3 -12.21 -14.84 -12.43
N GLU A 4 -12.56 -14.56 -11.17
CA GLU A 4 -12.45 -13.23 -10.56
C GLU A 4 -11.04 -12.90 -10.03
N THR A 5 -10.22 -13.90 -9.70
CA THR A 5 -8.89 -13.65 -9.13
C THR A 5 -7.82 -13.40 -10.19
N THR A 6 -7.97 -14.02 -11.38
CA THR A 6 -7.03 -13.90 -12.50
C THR A 6 -7.01 -12.48 -13.10
N THR A 7 -8.03 -11.65 -12.83
CA THR A 7 -8.14 -10.30 -13.38
C THR A 7 -7.43 -9.23 -12.56
N ALA A 8 -7.35 -9.32 -11.24
CA ALA A 8 -6.91 -8.19 -10.41
C ALA A 8 -5.45 -7.76 -10.62
N ALA A 9 -4.53 -8.73 -10.75
CA ALA A 9 -3.11 -8.44 -11.01
C ALA A 9 -2.90 -7.83 -12.41
N ALA A 10 -3.58 -8.40 -13.42
CA ALA A 10 -3.55 -7.90 -14.79
C ALA A 10 -4.18 -6.50 -14.90
N GLU A 11 -5.32 -6.26 -14.25
CA GLU A 11 -6.00 -4.96 -14.19
C GLU A 11 -5.15 -3.91 -13.49
N PHE A 12 -4.50 -4.26 -12.37
CA PHE A 12 -3.59 -3.34 -11.68
C PHE A 12 -2.37 -3.00 -12.54
N ALA A 13 -1.77 -3.99 -13.20
CA ALA A 13 -0.65 -3.76 -14.11
C ALA A 13 -1.06 -2.85 -15.29
N GLN A 14 -2.25 -3.08 -15.86
CA GLN A 14 -2.81 -2.26 -16.92
C GLN A 14 -3.05 -0.81 -16.46
N ALA A 15 -3.66 -0.61 -15.29
CA ALA A 15 -3.89 0.73 -14.74
C ALA A 15 -2.58 1.48 -14.47
N LEU A 16 -1.53 0.79 -13.98
CA LEU A 16 -0.21 1.38 -13.83
C LEU A 16 0.41 1.77 -15.18
N ALA A 17 0.25 0.94 -16.22
CA ALA A 17 0.76 1.22 -17.55
C ALA A 17 0.06 2.43 -18.19
N GLU A 18 -1.27 2.52 -18.05
CA GLU A 18 -2.06 3.67 -18.52
C GLU A 18 -1.67 4.96 -17.80
N LEU A 19 -1.44 4.89 -16.49
CA LEU A 19 -0.95 6.02 -15.70
C LEU A 19 0.43 6.47 -16.18
N ALA A 20 1.32 5.51 -16.45
CA ALA A 20 2.68 5.79 -16.90
C ALA A 20 2.71 6.44 -18.30
N ASP A 21 1.85 5.99 -19.21
CA ASP A 21 1.76 6.53 -20.58
C ASP A 21 1.10 7.92 -20.59
N GLY A 22 0.04 8.12 -19.80
CA GLY A 22 -0.74 9.36 -19.82
C GLY A 22 -0.05 10.57 -19.18
N TYR A 23 0.91 10.34 -18.26
CA TYR A 23 1.51 11.40 -17.44
C TYR A 23 3.02 11.20 -17.26
N PRO A 24 3.84 11.39 -18.32
CA PRO A 24 5.30 11.34 -18.18
C PRO A 24 5.76 12.42 -17.20
N THR A 25 6.57 12.04 -16.21
CA THR A 25 7.06 12.97 -15.17
C THR A 25 8.56 13.25 -15.29
N ASP A 26 9.29 12.41 -16.03
CA ASP A 26 10.72 12.53 -16.18
C ASP A 26 11.11 13.12 -17.54
N PRO A 27 12.34 13.62 -17.70
CA PRO A 27 12.84 14.06 -19.00
C PRO A 27 12.82 12.94 -20.03
N GLU A 28 12.61 13.31 -21.30
CA GLU A 28 12.65 12.37 -22.42
C GLU A 28 13.95 11.57 -22.44
N GLY A 29 13.84 10.26 -22.65
CA GLY A 29 14.98 9.33 -22.67
C GLY A 29 15.42 8.84 -21.29
N THR A 30 14.71 9.20 -20.22
CA THR A 30 14.93 8.58 -18.91
C THR A 30 14.64 7.09 -18.97
N ALA A 31 15.58 6.27 -18.47
CA ALA A 31 15.41 4.83 -18.47
C ALA A 31 14.33 4.40 -17.44
N PRO A 32 13.33 3.60 -17.84
CA PRO A 32 12.31 3.14 -16.92
C PRO A 32 12.82 2.03 -16.00
N VAL A 33 12.19 1.91 -14.84
CA VAL A 33 12.29 0.76 -13.94
C VAL A 33 11.16 -0.21 -14.29
N ILE A 34 11.42 -1.52 -14.23
CA ILE A 34 10.38 -2.53 -14.42
C ILE A 34 9.78 -2.91 -13.06
N VAL A 35 8.50 -2.61 -12.87
CA VAL A 35 7.71 -3.10 -11.75
C VAL A 35 7.04 -4.40 -12.15
N MET A 36 7.25 -5.46 -11.37
CA MET A 36 6.64 -6.77 -11.63
C MET A 36 5.39 -6.95 -10.77
N VAL A 37 4.22 -7.00 -11.40
CA VAL A 37 2.97 -7.38 -10.72
C VAL A 37 2.78 -8.88 -10.90
N THR A 38 2.77 -9.63 -9.80
CA THR A 38 2.61 -11.10 -9.85
C THR A 38 1.19 -11.48 -9.46
N ASP A 39 0.51 -12.24 -10.30
CA ASP A 39 -0.74 -12.91 -9.94
C ASP A 39 -0.42 -13.98 -8.88
N PRO A 40 -0.93 -13.85 -7.63
CA PRO A 40 -0.62 -14.78 -6.56
C PRO A 40 -1.26 -16.16 -6.76
N ALA A 41 -2.30 -16.28 -7.57
CA ALA A 41 -2.99 -17.55 -7.82
C ALA A 41 -2.28 -18.40 -8.88
N THR A 42 -1.70 -17.75 -9.89
CA THR A 42 -1.11 -18.43 -11.06
C THR A 42 0.41 -18.33 -11.10
N GLY A 43 1.00 -17.34 -10.42
CA GLY A 43 2.41 -16.97 -10.53
C GLY A 43 2.74 -16.21 -11.82
N GLU A 44 1.74 -15.87 -12.64
CA GLU A 44 1.92 -15.06 -13.84
C GLU A 44 2.49 -13.69 -13.47
N GLN A 45 3.43 -13.19 -14.27
CA GLN A 45 4.09 -11.91 -14.03
C GLN A 45 3.73 -10.92 -15.13
N HIS A 46 3.26 -9.74 -14.73
CA HIS A 46 2.93 -8.62 -15.59
C HIS A 46 3.97 -7.51 -15.38
N PRO A 47 4.96 -7.36 -16.29
CA PRO A 47 5.95 -6.31 -16.21
C PRO A 47 5.35 -4.96 -16.63
N VAL A 48 5.60 -3.92 -15.84
CA VAL A 48 5.20 -2.54 -16.15
C VAL A 48 6.43 -1.63 -16.13
N PRO A 49 6.83 -1.02 -17.26
CA PRO A 49 7.86 0.00 -17.29
C PRO A 49 7.32 1.31 -16.69
N ILE A 50 8.01 1.85 -15.69
CA ILE A 50 7.63 3.09 -15.00
C ILE A 50 8.87 3.97 -14.84
N GLU A 51 8.78 5.25 -15.17
CA GLU A 51 9.90 6.18 -14.97
C GLU A 51 10.15 6.45 -13.46
N PRO A 52 11.39 6.78 -13.03
CA PRO A 52 11.71 6.95 -11.62
C PRO A 52 10.89 8.02 -10.88
N GLY A 53 10.61 9.15 -11.51
CA GLY A 53 9.76 10.21 -10.98
C GLY A 53 8.31 9.76 -10.83
N GLN A 54 7.80 8.97 -11.78
CA GLN A 54 6.45 8.42 -11.72
C GLN A 54 6.34 7.44 -10.56
N LEU A 55 7.32 6.56 -10.40
CA LEU A 55 7.38 5.63 -9.27
C LEU A 55 7.41 6.36 -7.92
N ALA A 56 8.18 7.44 -7.81
CA ALA A 56 8.23 8.28 -6.61
C ALA A 56 6.87 8.94 -6.32
N TRP A 57 6.19 9.43 -7.36
CA TRP A 57 4.87 10.03 -7.24
C TRP A 57 3.79 9.03 -6.82
N VAL A 58 3.70 7.86 -7.47
CA VAL A 58 2.79 6.77 -7.08
C VAL A 58 3.05 6.35 -5.64
N THR A 59 4.32 6.25 -5.23
CA THR A 59 4.68 5.96 -3.84
C THR A 59 4.14 7.01 -2.86
N ALA A 60 4.22 8.29 -3.22
CA ALA A 60 3.69 9.37 -2.40
C ALA A 60 2.15 9.32 -2.29
N LEU A 61 1.45 9.01 -3.38
CA LEU A 61 -0.01 8.82 -3.37
C LEU A 61 -0.43 7.69 -2.44
N VAL A 62 0.21 6.52 -2.54
CA VAL A 62 -0.09 5.37 -1.67
C VAL A 62 0.16 5.72 -0.20
N ARG A 63 1.26 6.43 0.11
CA ARG A 63 1.54 6.87 1.49
C ARG A 63 0.50 7.86 1.99
N GLY A 64 0.09 8.82 1.18
CA GLY A 64 -0.95 9.78 1.52
C GLY A 64 -2.28 9.10 1.83
N GLU A 65 -2.67 8.11 1.03
CA GLU A 65 -3.91 7.36 1.26
C GLU A 65 -3.84 6.51 2.54
N LEU A 66 -2.69 5.90 2.83
CA LEU A 66 -2.45 5.22 4.11
C LEU A 66 -2.62 6.17 5.30
N ASP A 67 -2.13 7.41 5.18
CA ASP A 67 -2.27 8.42 6.23
C ASP A 67 -3.72 8.91 6.34
N THR A 68 -4.45 9.06 5.23
CA THR A 68 -5.89 9.34 5.22
C THR A 68 -6.66 8.24 5.94
N PHE A 69 -6.40 6.97 5.63
CA PHE A 69 -7.06 5.84 6.32
C PHE A 69 -6.74 5.82 7.82
N ARG A 70 -5.50 6.13 8.21
CA ARG A 70 -5.13 6.27 9.63
C ARG A 70 -5.89 7.40 10.32
N ALA A 71 -6.06 8.54 9.65
CA ALA A 71 -6.74 9.72 10.17
C ALA A 71 -8.28 9.58 10.16
N ALA A 72 -8.84 8.75 9.28
CA ALA A 72 -10.27 8.44 9.23
C ALA A 72 -10.76 7.57 10.40
N HIS A 73 -9.86 7.12 11.28
CA HIS A 73 -10.24 6.49 12.55
C HIS A 73 -10.84 7.54 13.51
N SER A 74 -12.05 7.26 14.00
CA SER A 74 -12.86 8.20 14.80
C SER A 74 -12.23 8.68 16.11
N ASP A 75 -11.14 8.05 16.56
CA ASP A 75 -10.38 8.41 17.76
C ASP A 75 -8.94 8.87 17.44
N GLY A 76 -8.52 8.86 16.17
CA GLY A 76 -7.17 9.20 15.74
C GLY A 76 -6.07 8.26 16.24
N THR A 77 -6.41 7.11 16.82
CA THR A 77 -5.43 6.23 17.49
C THR A 77 -4.79 5.21 16.55
N GLY A 78 -5.35 5.01 15.35
CA GLY A 78 -4.96 3.92 14.47
C GLY A 78 -5.60 2.57 14.81
N TYR A 79 -6.48 2.50 15.82
CA TYR A 79 -7.09 1.25 16.28
C TYR A 79 -8.55 1.13 15.84
N CYS A 80 -8.84 0.19 14.93
CA CYS A 80 -10.20 -0.04 14.43
C CYS A 80 -10.79 -1.37 14.95
N GLY A 81 -12.09 -1.48 15.22
CA GLY A 81 -12.71 -2.76 15.63
C GLY A 81 -12.60 -3.87 14.58
N HIS A 82 -12.44 -3.49 13.30
CA HIS A 82 -12.30 -4.38 12.16
C HIS A 82 -10.89 -5.00 12.04
N CYS A 83 -9.84 -4.28 12.43
CA CYS A 83 -8.44 -4.61 12.20
C CYS A 83 -7.57 -4.63 13.47
N ARG A 84 -8.08 -4.08 14.57
CA ARG A 84 -7.38 -3.84 15.84
C ARG A 84 -6.00 -3.21 15.66
N GLY A 85 -5.89 -2.24 14.76
CA GLY A 85 -4.64 -1.54 14.44
C GLY A 85 -3.60 -2.36 13.69
N THR A 86 -3.94 -3.57 13.23
CA THR A 86 -3.01 -4.44 12.48
C THR A 86 -3.03 -4.20 10.97
N GLY A 87 -4.02 -3.45 10.46
CA GLY A 87 -4.25 -3.32 9.01
C GLY A 87 -4.85 -4.56 8.34
N LEU A 88 -5.16 -5.63 9.09
CA LEU A 88 -5.79 -6.84 8.57
C LEU A 88 -7.21 -7.02 9.14
N ALA A 89 -8.20 -7.13 8.26
CA ALA A 89 -9.58 -7.45 8.63
C ALA A 89 -9.63 -8.79 9.41
N GLY A 90 -10.15 -8.76 10.64
CA GLY A 90 -10.26 -9.95 11.51
C GLY A 90 -8.98 -10.33 12.25
N GLY A 91 -7.91 -9.53 12.17
CA GLY A 91 -6.64 -9.79 12.87
C GLY A 91 -6.78 -9.77 14.40
N THR A 92 -6.23 -10.78 15.07
CA THR A 92 -6.13 -10.83 16.53
C THR A 92 -4.99 -9.92 17.00
N GLY A 93 -5.20 -8.59 16.90
CA GLY A 93 -4.39 -7.52 17.53
C GLY A 93 -2.96 -7.91 17.92
N GLY A 94 -2.04 -7.85 16.97
CA GLY A 94 -0.63 -8.18 17.20
C GLY A 94 0.17 -6.97 17.66
N ALA A 95 -0.02 -6.54 18.91
CA ALA A 95 1.01 -5.79 19.65
C ALA A 95 2.14 -6.75 20.07
N ALA A 96 2.69 -7.51 19.13
CA ALA A 96 3.84 -8.37 19.35
C ALA A 96 4.98 -7.81 18.51
N LEU A 97 5.72 -6.84 19.09
CA LEU A 97 7.17 -6.65 18.96
C LEU A 97 7.67 -5.22 19.29
N LEU A 98 6.96 -4.41 20.08
CA LEU A 98 7.58 -3.24 20.68
C LEU A 98 7.35 -3.26 22.20
N ALA A 99 8.48 -3.23 22.90
CA ALA A 99 8.71 -3.39 24.34
C ALA A 99 7.59 -2.86 25.25
N GLU A 100 7.36 -3.57 26.35
CA GLU A 100 6.52 -3.15 27.48
C GLU A 100 6.75 -1.67 27.82
N PRO A 101 5.69 -0.84 27.85
CA PRO A 101 5.82 0.52 28.35
C PRO A 101 6.12 0.47 29.87
N PRO A 102 7.01 1.35 30.39
CA PRO A 102 7.28 1.39 31.81
C PRO A 102 6.02 1.75 32.58
N ALA A 103 5.87 1.16 33.78
CA ALA A 103 4.74 1.37 34.66
C ALA A 103 4.52 2.86 34.93
N ASP A 104 3.27 3.30 34.77
CA ASP A 104 2.77 4.63 35.10
C ASP A 104 2.98 4.90 36.60
N ASP A 105 3.79 5.90 36.93
CA ASP A 105 4.09 6.33 38.30
C ASP A 105 3.10 7.39 38.83
N GLY A 106 1.97 7.57 38.14
CA GLY A 106 0.86 8.39 38.59
C GLY A 106 1.20 9.89 38.69
N SER A 107 2.29 10.32 38.08
CA SER A 107 2.76 11.70 38.16
C SER A 107 2.45 12.47 36.88
N ARG A 108 1.17 12.73 36.61
CA ARG A 108 0.79 13.89 35.79
C ARG A 108 -0.42 14.63 36.38
N PRO A 109 -0.36 15.98 36.41
CA PRO A 109 -1.31 16.87 37.10
C PRO A 109 -2.66 17.00 36.41
#